data_AF-A0A1E4CJ48-F1
#
_entry.id   AF-A0A1E4CJ48-F1
#
_cell.length_a   1.000
_cell.length_b   1.000
_cell.length_c   1.000
_cell.angle_alpha   90.00
_cell.angle_beta   90.00
_cell.angle_gamma   90.00
#
_symmetry.space_group_name_H-M   'P 1'
#
loop_
_entity.id
_entity.type
_entity.pdbx_description
1 polymer ?
#
loop_
_entity_poly.entity_id
_entity_poly.type
_entity_poly.pdbx_seq_one_letter_code
_entity_poly.pdbx_strand_id
1 'polypeptide(L)'
;MDTDAITRSKETFSDIRARLEAAVAGFDSVSGASVAQEQLRHRLDELGSSWGVGIKKLGEYAEAATAALSGVADAFTSADDELAKALEERAAGASASTSGGAHGGARGGVTAQ
;
A
#
# COMPACT_ATOMS: atom_id res chain seq x y z
N MET A 1 -9.83 -5.07 3.11
CA MET A 1 -8.95 -4.84 1.93
C MET A 1 -7.85 -5.89 2.00
N ASP A 2 -7.46 -6.50 0.87
CA ASP A 2 -6.46 -7.59 0.89
C ASP A 2 -5.04 -7.00 0.85
N THR A 3 -4.50 -6.70 2.03
CA THR A 3 -3.14 -6.17 2.22
C THR A 3 -2.06 -7.14 1.72
N ASP A 4 -2.35 -8.44 1.71
CA ASP A 4 -1.45 -9.46 1.19
C ASP A 4 -1.36 -9.38 -0.34
N ALA A 5 -2.48 -9.09 -1.02
CA ALA A 5 -2.49 -8.85 -2.46
C ALA A 5 -1.66 -7.61 -2.87
N ILE A 6 -1.68 -6.55 -2.05
CA ILE A 6 -0.86 -5.34 -2.26
C ILE A 6 0.63 -5.66 -2.08
N THR A 7 0.96 -6.37 -1.00
CA THR A 7 2.34 -6.76 -0.70
C THR A 7 2.92 -7.65 -1.80
N ARG A 8 2.16 -8.64 -2.26
CA ARG A 8 2.55 -9.52 -3.37
C ARG A 8 2.73 -8.76 -4.69
N SER A 9 1.88 -7.76 -4.95
CA SER A 9 2.01 -6.91 -6.13
C SER A 9 3.31 -6.09 -6.07
N LYS A 10 3.64 -5.52 -4.90
CA LYS A 10 4.90 -4.80 -4.68
C LYS A 10 6.13 -5.68 -4.89
N GLU A 11 6.13 -6.91 -4.35
CA GLU A 11 7.20 -7.89 -4.56
C GLU A 11 7.36 -8.23 -6.05
N THR A 12 6.25 -8.45 -6.75
CA THR A 12 6.25 -8.75 -8.19
C THR A 12 6.84 -7.60 -9.02
N PHE A 13 6.45 -6.35 -8.75
CA PHE A 13 7.01 -5.19 -9.44
C PHE A 13 8.50 -5.01 -9.15
N SER A 14 8.94 -5.30 -7.92
CA SER A 14 10.35 -5.26 -7.54
C SER A 14 11.18 -6.33 -8.27
N ASP A 15 10.67 -7.56 -8.39
CA ASP A 15 11.33 -8.64 -9.14
C ASP A 15 11.41 -8.33 -10.64
N ILE A 16 10.32 -7.79 -11.22
CA ILE A 16 10.32 -7.33 -12.62
C ILE A 16 11.38 -6.25 -12.84
N ARG A 17 11.47 -5.25 -11.95
CA ARG A 17 12.51 -4.22 -12.03
C ARG A 17 13.92 -4.82 -11.98
N ALA A 18 14.19 -5.71 -11.04
CA ALA A 18 15.50 -6.33 -10.88
C ALA A 18 15.92 -7.13 -12.13
N ARG A 19 14.99 -7.90 -12.72
CA ARG A 19 15.24 -8.64 -13.96
C ARG A 19 15.51 -7.72 -15.15
N LEU A 20 14.78 -6.61 -15.23
CA LEU A 20 14.96 -5.61 -16.28
C LEU A 20 16.31 -4.90 -16.15
N GLU A 21 16.72 -4.49 -14.94
CA GLU A 21 18.05 -3.93 -14.66
C GLU A 21 19.17 -4.91 -15.03
N ALA A 22 19.03 -6.19 -14.66
CA ALA A 22 20.00 -7.23 -15.02
C ALA A 22 20.11 -7.42 -16.54
N ALA A 23 18.99 -7.33 -17.26
CA ALA A 23 18.98 -7.38 -18.72
C ALA A 23 19.70 -6.18 -19.35
N VAL A 24 19.55 -4.96 -18.80
CA VAL A 24 20.31 -3.78 -19.25
C VAL A 24 21.80 -3.97 -19.03
N ALA A 25 22.19 -4.37 -17.83
CA ALA A 25 23.59 -4.61 -17.51
C ALA A 25 24.23 -5.69 -18.39
N GLY A 26 23.47 -6.75 -18.69
CA GLY A 26 23.86 -7.78 -19.65
C GLY A 26 24.05 -7.21 -21.06
N PHE A 27 23.17 -6.31 -21.49
CA PHE A 27 23.26 -5.65 -22.80
C PHE A 27 24.48 -4.71 -22.91
N ASP A 28 24.72 -3.88 -21.87
CA ASP A 28 25.89 -3.00 -21.78
C ASP A 28 27.20 -3.80 -21.76
N SER A 29 27.18 -5.04 -21.23
CA SER A 29 28.35 -5.93 -21.22
C SER A 29 28.69 -6.51 -22.60
N VAL A 30 27.75 -6.50 -23.56
CA VAL A 30 28.01 -6.85 -24.95
C VAL A 30 28.70 -5.66 -25.62
N SER A 31 30.01 -5.55 -25.44
CA SER A 31 30.77 -4.43 -25.98
C SER A 31 30.65 -4.39 -27.52
N GLY A 32 30.44 -3.19 -28.07
CA GLY A 32 30.44 -2.95 -29.51
C GLY A 32 31.69 -3.46 -30.24
N ALA A 33 32.78 -3.74 -29.54
CA ALA A 33 33.99 -4.36 -30.08
C ALA A 33 33.79 -5.82 -30.53
N SER A 34 32.76 -6.52 -30.03
CA SER A 34 32.37 -7.86 -30.48
C SER A 34 31.55 -7.86 -31.78
N VAL A 35 31.15 -6.67 -32.24
CA VAL A 35 30.29 -6.46 -33.41
C VAL A 35 31.08 -5.75 -34.51
N ALA A 36 31.56 -6.55 -35.46
CA ALA A 36 32.38 -6.09 -36.59
C ALA A 36 31.64 -5.09 -37.52
N GLN A 37 30.31 -5.06 -37.48
CA GLN A 37 29.49 -4.23 -38.37
C GLN A 37 29.08 -2.92 -37.68
N GLU A 38 29.55 -1.79 -38.21
CA GLU A 38 29.30 -0.43 -37.67
C GLU A 38 27.81 -0.12 -37.42
N GLN A 39 26.95 -0.43 -38.38
CA GLN A 39 25.50 -0.18 -38.27
C GLN A 39 24.83 -1.02 -37.18
N LEU A 40 25.30 -2.26 -36.94
CA LEU A 40 24.76 -3.08 -35.87
C LEU A 40 25.19 -2.53 -34.51
N ARG A 41 26.44 -2.06 -34.39
CA ARG A 41 26.94 -1.36 -33.19
C ARG A 41 26.09 -0.14 -32.84
N HIS A 42 25.84 0.74 -33.81
CA HIS A 42 25.06 1.95 -33.59
C HIS A 42 23.60 1.65 -33.18
N ARG A 43 23.01 0.59 -33.75
CA ARG A 43 21.65 0.16 -33.36
C ARG A 43 21.61 -0.46 -31.96
N LEU A 44 22.65 -1.15 -31.53
CA LEU A 44 22.75 -1.69 -30.17
C LEU A 44 22.92 -0.56 -29.14
N ASP A 45 23.74 0.45 -29.43
CA ASP A 45 23.89 1.63 -28.56
C ASP A 45 22.57 2.41 -28.40
N GLU A 46 21.86 2.64 -29.52
CA GLU A 46 20.58 3.33 -29.51
C GLU A 46 19.50 2.52 -28.80
N LEU A 47 19.50 1.19 -28.98
CA LEU A 47 18.64 0.29 -28.24
C LEU A 47 18.95 0.31 -26.74
N GLY A 48 20.21 0.20 -26.34
CA GLY A 48 20.63 0.27 -24.94
C GLY A 48 20.21 1.58 -24.27
N SER A 49 20.41 2.71 -24.95
CA SER A 49 19.99 4.04 -24.47
C SER A 49 18.47 4.15 -24.31
N SER A 50 17.70 3.77 -25.34
CA SER A 50 16.24 3.78 -25.32
C SER A 50 15.65 2.86 -24.26
N TRP A 51 16.19 1.64 -24.17
CA TRP A 51 15.77 0.62 -23.23
C TRP A 51 16.09 1.01 -21.78
N GLY A 52 17.27 1.58 -21.52
CA GLY A 52 17.64 2.13 -20.22
C GLY A 52 16.71 3.25 -19.76
N VAL A 53 16.33 4.16 -20.66
CA VAL A 53 15.32 5.21 -20.38
C VAL A 53 13.96 4.59 -20.07
N GLY A 54 13.54 3.58 -20.83
CA GLY A 54 12.27 2.88 -20.62
C GLY A 54 12.17 2.21 -19.24
N ILE A 55 13.24 1.52 -18.83
CA ILE A 55 13.30 0.85 -17.52
C ILE A 55 13.33 1.85 -16.38
N LYS A 56 14.07 2.95 -16.52
CA LYS A 56 14.08 4.00 -15.51
C LYS A 56 12.68 4.56 -15.27
N LYS A 57 11.96 4.89 -16.35
CA LYS A 57 10.56 5.34 -16.26
C LYS A 57 9.65 4.29 -15.64
N LEU A 58 9.81 3.02 -15.98
CA LEU A 58 9.04 1.94 -15.36
C LEU A 58 9.30 1.86 -13.85
N GLY A 59 10.55 2.03 -13.42
CA GLY A 59 10.92 2.13 -12.01
C GLY A 59 10.23 3.29 -11.30
N GLU A 60 10.26 4.48 -11.91
CA GLU A 60 9.58 5.68 -11.39
C GLU A 60 8.06 5.47 -11.26
N TYR A 61 7.41 4.86 -12.25
CA TYR A 61 5.98 4.54 -12.17
C TYR A 61 5.66 3.49 -11.10
N ALA A 62 6.49 2.46 -10.96
CA ALA A 62 6.31 1.43 -9.95
C ALA A 62 6.46 2.00 -8.52
N GLU A 63 7.41 2.92 -8.32
CA GLU A 63 7.59 3.64 -7.06
C GLU A 63 6.37 4.54 -6.76
N ALA A 64 5.91 5.32 -7.74
CA ALA A 64 4.72 6.15 -7.60
C ALA A 64 3.47 5.32 -7.27
N ALA A 65 3.29 4.18 -7.94
CA ALA A 65 2.19 3.25 -7.65
C ALA A 65 2.29 2.68 -6.23
N THR A 66 3.50 2.32 -5.79
CA THR A 66 3.73 1.83 -4.43
C THR A 66 3.39 2.89 -3.38
N ALA A 67 3.79 4.14 -3.60
CA ALA A 67 3.48 5.25 -2.71
C ALA A 67 1.97 5.50 -2.63
N ALA A 68 1.28 5.50 -3.77
CA ALA A 68 -0.18 5.65 -3.81
C ALA A 68 -0.90 4.52 -3.08
N LEU A 69 -0.50 3.26 -3.30
CA LEU A 69 -1.07 2.11 -2.62
C LEU A 69 -0.84 2.15 -1.10
N SER A 70 0.33 2.63 -0.67
CA SER A 70 0.64 2.81 0.77
C SER A 70 -0.28 3.87 1.38
N GLY A 71 -0.46 5.02 0.72
CA GLY A 71 -1.37 6.06 1.19
C GLY A 71 -2.84 5.61 1.26
N VAL A 72 -3.28 4.75 0.33
CA VAL A 72 -4.61 4.12 0.40
C VAL A 72 -4.72 3.21 1.62
N ALA A 73 -3.71 2.37 1.87
CA ALA A 73 -3.70 1.49 3.04
C ALA A 73 -3.75 2.29 4.36
N ASP A 74 -2.94 3.34 4.48
CA ASP A 74 -2.92 4.21 5.65
C ASP A 74 -4.28 4.88 5.91
N ALA A 75 -4.95 5.35 4.84
CA ALA A 75 -6.28 5.94 4.95
C ALA A 75 -7.33 4.93 5.43
N PHE A 76 -7.27 3.68 4.98
CA PHE A 76 -8.16 2.63 5.45
C PHE A 76 -7.90 2.26 6.91
N THR A 77 -6.64 2.15 7.32
CA THR A 77 -6.28 1.90 8.72
C THR A 77 -6.78 3.03 9.62
N SER A 78 -6.58 4.28 9.23
CA SER A 78 -7.09 5.44 9.98
C SER A 78 -8.61 5.41 10.11
N ALA A 79 -9.33 5.08 9.04
CA ALA A 79 -10.79 4.99 9.07
C ALA A 79 -11.28 3.84 9.96
N ASP A 80 -10.56 2.72 10.00
CA ASP A 80 -10.87 1.57 10.86
C ASP A 80 -10.65 1.92 12.35
N ASP A 81 -9.56 2.60 12.67
CA ASP A 81 -9.25 3.08 14.03
C ASP A 81 -10.30 4.09 14.51
N GLU A 82 -10.71 5.04 13.66
CA GLU A 82 -11.78 5.99 13.96
C GLU A 82 -13.12 5.30 14.22
N LEU A 83 -13.44 4.28 13.42
CA LEU A 83 -14.66 3.49 13.59
C LEU A 83 -14.62 2.70 14.90
N ALA A 84 -13.50 2.03 15.20
CA ALA A 84 -13.32 1.27 16.43
C ALA A 84 -13.51 2.18 17.66
N LYS A 85 -12.88 3.36 17.65
CA LYS A 85 -13.01 4.35 18.72
C LYS A 85 -14.45 4.83 18.89
N ALA A 86 -15.17 5.13 17.79
CA ALA A 86 -16.56 5.55 17.86
C ALA A 86 -17.47 4.46 18.45
N LEU A 87 -17.20 3.18 18.15
CA LEU A 87 -17.92 2.05 18.74
C LEU A 87 -17.63 1.88 20.23
N GLU A 88 -16.38 2.03 20.67
CA GLU A 88 -16.00 2.00 22.08
C GLU A 88 -16.66 3.13 22.88
N GLU A 89 -16.62 4.37 22.37
CA GLU A 89 -17.26 5.53 23.00
C GLU A 89 -18.77 5.33 23.13
N ARG A 90 -19.43 4.78 22.10
CA ARG A 90 -20.85 4.43 22.13
C ARG A 90 -21.15 3.37 23.18
N ALA A 91 -20.32 2.33 23.29
CA ALA A 91 -20.50 1.27 24.28
C ALA A 91 -20.30 1.77 25.72
N ALA A 92 -19.32 2.66 25.94
CA ALA A 92 -19.08 3.30 27.23
C ALA A 92 -20.24 4.22 27.65
N GLY A 93 -20.77 5.03 26.73
CA GLY A 93 -21.93 5.89 27.00
C GLY A 93 -23.22 5.12 27.30
N ALA A 94 -23.41 3.97 26.65
CA ALA A 94 -24.51 3.05 26.95
C ALA A 94 -24.38 2.44 28.36
N SER A 95 -23.17 2.06 28.79
CA SER A 95 -22.91 1.48 30.12
C SER A 95 -23.03 2.51 31.25
N ALA A 96 -22.69 3.78 31.00
CA ALA A 96 -22.89 4.85 31.97
C ALA A 96 -24.38 5.13 32.23
N SER A 97 -25.20 5.10 31.18
CA SER A 97 -26.66 5.34 31.27
C SER A 97 -27.41 4.24 32.03
N THR A 98 -26.92 2.99 32.03
CA THR A 98 -27.56 1.88 32.77
C THR A 98 -27.22 1.91 34.26
N SER A 99 -26.06 2.44 34.66
CA SER A 99 -25.65 2.54 36.07
C SER A 99 -26.37 3.66 36.87
N GLY A 100 -26.87 4.69 36.18
CA GLY A 100 -27.55 5.84 36.81
C GLY A 100 -29.04 5.62 37.15
N GLY A 101 -29.66 4.52 36.69
CA GLY A 101 -31.11 4.29 36.80
C GLY A 101 -31.57 3.51 38.05
N ALA A 102 -30.67 3.01 38.90
CA ALA A 102 -31.00 2.01 39.91
C ALA A 102 -31.15 2.54 41.37
N HIS A 103 -31.21 3.84 41.63
CA HIS A 103 -31.31 4.37 42.99
C HIS A 103 -32.42 5.41 43.18
N GLY A 104 -33.67 4.95 43.31
CA GLY A 104 -34.81 5.84 43.57
C GLY A 104 -36.13 5.10 43.80
N GLY A 105 -36.13 4.07 44.66
CA GLY A 105 -37.34 3.25 44.90
C GLY A 105 -37.41 2.74 46.33
N ALA A 106 -37.48 3.66 47.32
CA ALA A 106 -37.82 3.28 48.69
C ALA A 106 -38.48 4.43 49.44
N ARG A 107 -39.78 4.28 49.71
CA ARG A 107 -40.66 4.87 50.76
C ARG A 107 -42.07 4.98 50.15
N GLY A 108 -43.06 4.17 50.50
CA GLY A 108 -43.43 3.65 51.82
C GLY A 108 -44.82 4.24 52.14
N GLY A 109 -45.80 3.39 52.45
CA GLY A 109 -47.08 3.87 53.02
C GLY A 109 -48.33 3.16 52.52
N VAL A 110 -48.58 1.97 53.06
CA VAL A 110 -49.90 1.34 53.19
C VAL A 110 -50.84 2.25 54.00
N THR A 111 -52.11 2.41 53.60
CA THR A 111 -53.32 2.01 54.38
C THR A 111 -54.61 2.38 53.65
N ALA A 112 -55.61 1.51 53.84
CA ALA A 112 -56.97 1.50 53.31
C ALA A 112 -57.86 2.65 53.79
N GLN A 113 -58.90 2.99 53.01
CA GLN A 113 -60.30 2.63 53.26
C GLN A 113 -61.17 2.97 52.05
#